data_AF-A0A9P1HJP5-F1
#
_entry.id   AF-A0A9P1HJP5-F1
#
_cell.length_a   1.000
_cell.length_b   1.000
_cell.length_c   1.000
_cell.angle_alpha   90.00
_cell.angle_beta   90.00
_cell.angle_gamma   90.00
#
_symmetry.space_group_name_H-M   'P 1'
#
loop_
_entity.id
_entity.type
_entity.pdbx_description
1 polymer ?
#
loop_
_entity_poly.entity_id
_entity_poly.type
_entity_poly.pdbx_seq_one_letter_code
_entity_poly.pdbx_strand_id
1 'polypeptide(L)'
;MTTSVDDVVATVLEQIEEKSYADEFEKADKIRLEANQFFKDQAYDVAIELYTMAIEYNPTATLYANRSMAYLKKELYGSALEDSDSAIALDRNFIKAYYRRATANMALGRFKKALGDYATVAGALPNDPDAKRKHEECKKIVKRMAFEKAIAVDHVKSTRLKDINLDSIDVEPGYDGLHIGDHITPEFMKNLLTSFKEQKKLHKKYALYILQNLHKYLEQQPTLVEIDVPEDRKFTICGDIHGQFYDLCNIFEINGVPSETNPYLFNGDFVDRGSFSVETILTLFGYKLLYREHFYLSRGNHESDVMNKMYGFEGEVKQKYGMEMTEFFTEIFCLLPLCHLINKKIFVCHGGLFKDDGVTLEDIKKTNRVRQPPDSGIMCDLLWSDPQDLPGRVSSKRGVGCQFGPDVTDAWCKLNGVEYVVRSHEVKPEGYEIHHNGKCITVFSAPNYCDQMGNKGAFITIQGGNLKPKFTCFDAVQHPSIPPMLYANNLFGFN
;
A
#
# COMPACT_ATOMS: atom_id res chain seq x y z
N MET A 1 -20.02 -15.46 -14.61
CA MET A 1 -20.71 -14.17 -14.45
C MET A 1 -20.69 -13.87 -12.97
N THR A 2 -19.80 -12.98 -12.53
CA THR A 2 -19.80 -12.45 -11.17
C THR A 2 -20.94 -11.44 -11.09
N THR A 3 -21.96 -11.74 -10.29
CA THR A 3 -23.04 -10.80 -9.97
C THR A 3 -22.43 -9.55 -9.34
N SER A 4 -22.78 -8.35 -9.81
CA SER A 4 -22.21 -7.11 -9.25
C SER A 4 -22.71 -6.87 -7.83
N VAL A 5 -21.99 -6.06 -7.04
CA VAL A 5 -22.44 -5.65 -5.69
C VAL A 5 -23.84 -5.03 -5.77
N ASP A 6 -24.07 -4.18 -6.76
CA ASP A 6 -25.35 -3.49 -6.99
C ASP A 6 -26.48 -4.48 -7.27
N ASP A 7 -26.24 -5.51 -8.09
CA ASP A 7 -27.25 -6.55 -8.38
C ASP A 7 -27.63 -7.33 -7.11
N VAL A 8 -26.64 -7.66 -6.27
CA VAL A 8 -26.89 -8.37 -5.00
C VAL A 8 -27.69 -7.48 -4.05
N VAL A 9 -27.28 -6.22 -3.88
CA VAL A 9 -27.97 -5.26 -3.01
C VAL A 9 -29.40 -5.03 -3.49
N ALA A 10 -29.61 -4.81 -4.79
CA ALA A 10 -30.93 -4.63 -5.37
C ALA A 10 -31.83 -5.84 -5.11
N THR A 11 -31.33 -7.06 -5.33
CA THR A 11 -32.07 -8.29 -5.06
C THR A 11 -32.50 -8.40 -3.59
N VAL A 12 -31.61 -8.06 -2.65
CA VAL A 12 -31.90 -8.08 -1.21
C VAL A 12 -32.97 -7.04 -0.88
N LEU A 13 -32.87 -5.83 -1.43
CA LEU A 13 -33.82 -4.76 -1.19
C LEU A 13 -35.20 -5.09 -1.76
N GLU A 14 -35.29 -5.67 -2.96
CA GLU A 14 -36.56 -6.12 -3.55
C GLU A 14 -37.27 -7.13 -2.64
N GLN A 15 -36.56 -8.13 -2.12
CA GLN A 15 -37.12 -9.13 -1.20
C GLN A 15 -37.60 -8.55 0.14
N ILE A 16 -36.99 -7.43 0.56
CA ILE A 16 -37.42 -6.67 1.73
C ILE A 16 -38.69 -5.88 1.36
N GLU A 17 -38.71 -5.21 0.21
CA GLU A 17 -39.86 -4.41 -0.23
C GLU A 17 -41.15 -5.21 -0.51
N GLU A 18 -41.03 -6.50 -0.85
CA GLU A 18 -42.18 -7.40 -1.00
C GLU A 18 -42.93 -7.68 0.32
N LYS A 19 -42.40 -7.24 1.47
CA LYS A 19 -43.00 -7.46 2.79
C LYS A 19 -43.62 -6.18 3.36
N SER A 20 -44.72 -6.35 4.09
CA SER A 20 -45.32 -5.26 4.88
C SER A 20 -44.56 -5.09 6.20
N TYR A 21 -44.17 -3.86 6.52
CA TYR A 21 -43.53 -3.49 7.78
C TYR A 21 -44.43 -2.55 8.58
N ALA A 22 -44.32 -2.59 9.91
CA ALA A 22 -45.07 -1.71 10.79
C ALA A 22 -44.64 -0.24 10.65
N ASP A 23 -43.34 -0.01 10.43
CA ASP A 23 -42.74 1.32 10.23
C ASP A 23 -41.36 1.22 9.54
N GLU A 24 -40.75 2.38 9.29
CA GLU A 24 -39.41 2.49 8.69
C GLU A 24 -38.31 1.93 9.61
N PHE A 25 -38.53 1.87 10.93
CA PHE A 25 -37.59 1.30 11.89
C PHE A 25 -37.49 -0.22 11.75
N GLU A 26 -38.63 -0.90 11.58
CA GLU A 26 -38.66 -2.33 11.31
C GLU A 26 -37.98 -2.66 9.97
N LYS A 27 -38.21 -1.84 8.93
CA LYS A 27 -37.53 -1.99 7.62
C LYS A 27 -36.01 -1.84 7.78
N ALA A 28 -35.55 -0.80 8.47
CA ALA A 28 -34.12 -0.58 8.74
C ALA A 28 -33.49 -1.75 9.51
N ASP A 29 -34.19 -2.34 10.48
CA ASP A 29 -33.68 -3.49 11.24
C ASP A 29 -33.54 -4.75 10.39
N LYS A 30 -34.45 -4.99 9.43
CA LYS A 30 -34.31 -6.10 8.48
C LYS A 30 -33.10 -5.92 7.56
N ILE A 31 -32.92 -4.72 6.98
CA ILE A 31 -31.75 -4.42 6.15
C ILE A 31 -30.46 -4.60 6.97
N ARG A 32 -30.45 -4.15 8.24
CA ARG A 32 -29.32 -4.36 9.16
C ARG A 32 -29.00 -5.83 9.38
N LEU A 33 -30.01 -6.70 9.50
CA LEU A 33 -29.80 -8.13 9.70
C LEU A 33 -29.18 -8.79 8.47
N GLU A 34 -29.61 -8.42 7.27
CA GLU A 34 -28.99 -8.85 6.01
C GLU A 34 -27.54 -8.35 5.92
N ALA A 35 -27.31 -7.07 6.19
CA ALA A 35 -25.96 -6.48 6.22
C ALA A 35 -25.04 -7.23 7.19
N ASN A 36 -25.53 -7.58 8.39
CA ASN A 36 -24.79 -8.39 9.36
C ASN A 36 -24.47 -9.79 8.83
N GLN A 37 -25.34 -10.38 8.01
CA GLN A 37 -25.11 -11.70 7.42
C GLN A 37 -24.03 -11.61 6.34
N PHE A 38 -24.15 -10.68 5.39
CA PHE A 38 -23.10 -10.43 4.40
C PHE A 38 -21.75 -10.09 5.05
N PHE A 39 -21.75 -9.34 6.16
CA PHE A 39 -20.53 -9.08 6.91
C PHE A 39 -19.88 -10.37 7.46
N LYS A 40 -20.69 -11.31 8.00
CA LYS A 40 -20.17 -12.62 8.47
C LYS A 40 -19.64 -13.47 7.33
N ASP A 41 -20.30 -13.37 6.17
CA ASP A 41 -19.90 -14.05 4.94
C ASP A 41 -18.72 -13.34 4.24
N GLN A 42 -18.17 -12.29 4.87
CA GLN A 42 -17.04 -11.49 4.41
C GLN A 42 -17.30 -10.73 3.09
N ALA A 43 -18.57 -10.63 2.69
CA ALA A 43 -19.03 -9.79 1.59
C ALA A 43 -19.19 -8.33 2.07
N TYR A 44 -18.06 -7.72 2.46
CA TYR A 44 -18.06 -6.42 3.12
C TYR A 44 -18.59 -5.28 2.26
N ASP A 45 -18.39 -5.32 0.93
CA ASP A 45 -18.92 -4.28 0.03
C ASP A 45 -20.45 -4.26 0.03
N VAL A 46 -21.08 -5.44 -0.09
CA VAL A 46 -22.54 -5.59 0.04
C VAL A 46 -23.01 -5.18 1.43
N ALA A 47 -22.28 -5.57 2.48
CA ALA A 47 -22.62 -5.19 3.85
C ALA A 47 -22.57 -3.66 4.06
N ILE A 48 -21.58 -2.98 3.48
CA ILE A 48 -21.44 -1.52 3.54
C ILE A 48 -22.65 -0.85 2.90
N GLU A 49 -23.02 -1.25 1.69
CA GLU A 49 -24.17 -0.66 0.97
C GLU A 49 -25.48 -0.91 1.72
N LEU A 50 -25.71 -2.12 2.21
CA LEU A 50 -26.91 -2.41 3.02
C LEU A 50 -26.92 -1.62 4.33
N TYR A 51 -25.79 -1.45 5.02
CA TYR A 51 -25.74 -0.57 6.18
C TYR A 51 -26.02 0.89 5.82
N THR A 52 -25.53 1.36 4.67
CA THR A 52 -25.83 2.72 4.17
C THR A 52 -27.32 2.91 3.99
N MET A 53 -27.99 1.98 3.31
CA MET A 53 -29.45 2.01 3.15
C MET A 53 -30.18 1.97 4.49
N ALA A 54 -29.77 1.08 5.42
CA ALA A 54 -30.37 1.04 6.75
C ALA A 54 -30.21 2.35 7.54
N ILE A 55 -29.09 3.06 7.37
CA ILE A 55 -28.83 4.36 7.99
C ILE A 55 -29.74 5.45 7.40
N GLU A 56 -30.04 5.40 6.10
CA GLU A 56 -30.98 6.34 5.45
C GLU A 56 -32.39 6.23 6.04
N TYR A 57 -32.86 5.00 6.34
CA TYR A 57 -34.15 4.79 6.99
C TYR A 57 -34.13 5.14 8.48
N ASN A 58 -33.10 4.74 9.23
CA ASN A 58 -33.01 5.00 10.66
C ASN A 58 -31.55 5.10 11.14
N PRO A 59 -30.98 6.30 11.27
CA PRO A 59 -29.60 6.46 11.72
C PRO A 59 -29.46 6.10 13.21
N THR A 60 -28.67 5.06 13.52
CA THR A 60 -28.38 4.63 14.91
C THR A 60 -26.90 4.42 15.15
N ALA A 61 -26.45 4.59 16.40
CA ALA A 61 -25.05 4.35 16.79
C ALA A 61 -24.57 2.94 16.42
N THR A 62 -25.45 1.94 16.54
CA THR A 62 -25.17 0.55 16.15
C THR A 62 -24.88 0.40 14.67
N LEU A 63 -25.69 1.03 13.80
CA LEU A 63 -25.52 0.95 12.35
C LEU A 63 -24.20 1.57 11.90
N TYR A 64 -23.93 2.80 12.36
CA TYR A 64 -22.67 3.48 12.09
C TYR A 64 -21.47 2.65 12.58
N ALA A 65 -21.50 2.11 13.80
CA ALA A 65 -20.38 1.31 14.30
C ALA A 65 -20.20 -0.05 13.58
N ASN A 66 -21.27 -0.64 13.05
CA ASN A 66 -21.19 -1.85 12.25
C ASN A 66 -20.61 -1.54 10.86
N ARG A 67 -21.06 -0.48 10.21
CA ARG A 67 -20.49 -0.02 8.94
C ARG A 67 -19.05 0.45 9.08
N SER A 68 -18.71 1.14 10.17
CA SER A 68 -17.33 1.43 10.57
C SER A 68 -16.45 0.17 10.66
N MET A 69 -16.98 -0.93 11.19
CA MET A 69 -16.25 -2.19 11.22
C MET A 69 -16.10 -2.80 9.82
N ALA A 70 -17.12 -2.72 8.96
CA ALA A 70 -16.97 -3.11 7.56
C ALA A 70 -15.90 -2.27 6.83
N TYR A 71 -15.88 -0.95 7.07
CA TYR A 71 -14.83 -0.08 6.59
C TYR A 71 -13.45 -0.44 7.14
N LEU A 72 -13.31 -0.83 8.42
CA LEU A 72 -12.04 -1.34 8.96
C LEU A 72 -11.58 -2.60 8.23
N LYS A 73 -12.48 -3.56 7.95
CA LYS A 73 -12.16 -4.79 7.21
C LYS A 73 -11.78 -4.51 5.75
N LYS A 74 -12.30 -3.43 5.16
CA LYS A 74 -11.95 -2.90 3.84
C LYS A 74 -10.84 -1.85 3.86
N GLU A 75 -10.29 -1.55 5.04
CA GLU A 75 -9.19 -0.59 5.24
C GLU A 75 -9.49 0.84 4.83
N LEU A 76 -10.77 1.18 4.79
CA LEU A 76 -11.29 2.52 4.58
C LEU A 76 -11.28 3.25 5.94
N TYR A 77 -10.09 3.48 6.48
CA TYR A 77 -9.93 4.00 7.85
C TYR A 77 -10.51 5.40 8.05
N GLY A 78 -10.54 6.22 7.00
CA GLY A 78 -11.19 7.53 7.03
C GLY A 78 -12.70 7.39 7.22
N SER A 79 -13.34 6.58 6.39
CA SER A 79 -14.77 6.28 6.51
C SER A 79 -15.09 5.59 7.85
N ALA A 80 -14.21 4.70 8.32
CA ALA A 80 -14.36 4.08 9.64
C ALA A 80 -14.29 5.10 10.79
N LEU A 81 -13.43 6.13 10.70
CA LEU A 81 -13.36 7.22 11.67
C LEU A 81 -14.65 8.06 11.66
N GLU A 82 -15.11 8.47 10.48
CA GLU A 82 -16.32 9.29 10.32
C GLU A 82 -17.58 8.59 10.88
N ASP A 83 -17.74 7.30 10.58
CA ASP A 83 -18.83 6.51 11.15
C ASP A 83 -18.67 6.32 12.67
N SER A 84 -17.44 6.13 13.16
CA SER A 84 -17.23 6.04 14.61
C SER A 84 -17.57 7.35 15.32
N ASP A 85 -17.22 8.50 14.73
CA ASP A 85 -17.56 9.82 15.25
C ASP A 85 -19.07 10.04 15.24
N SER A 86 -19.75 9.64 14.17
CA SER A 86 -21.22 9.68 14.05
C SER A 86 -21.90 8.81 15.11
N ALA A 87 -21.38 7.60 15.35
CA ALA A 87 -21.90 6.70 16.38
C ALA A 87 -21.74 7.28 17.80
N ILE A 88 -20.58 7.89 18.11
CA ILE A 88 -20.31 8.53 19.41
C ILE A 88 -21.16 9.80 19.59
N ALA A 89 -21.43 10.53 18.51
CA ALA A 89 -22.31 11.69 18.55
C ALA A 89 -23.76 11.32 18.89
N LEU A 90 -24.25 10.19 18.38
CA LEU A 90 -25.58 9.65 18.68
C LEU A 90 -25.67 9.03 20.08
N ASP A 91 -24.66 8.26 20.49
CA ASP A 91 -24.58 7.68 21.84
C ASP A 91 -23.15 7.71 22.38
N ARG A 92 -22.90 8.65 23.30
CA ARG A 92 -21.59 8.84 23.94
C ARG A 92 -21.16 7.67 24.82
N ASN A 93 -22.09 6.81 25.24
CA ASN A 93 -21.82 5.62 26.04
C ASN A 93 -21.61 4.36 25.18
N PHE A 94 -21.69 4.47 23.85
CA PHE A 94 -21.53 3.35 22.94
C PHE A 94 -20.06 2.95 22.76
N ILE A 95 -19.54 2.16 23.72
CA ILE A 95 -18.12 1.79 23.84
C ILE A 95 -17.54 1.15 22.56
N LYS A 96 -18.35 0.41 21.79
CA LYS A 96 -17.91 -0.20 20.53
C LYS A 96 -17.41 0.83 19.51
N ALA A 97 -18.01 2.03 19.46
CA ALA A 97 -17.58 3.07 18.53
C ALA A 97 -16.20 3.64 18.90
N TYR A 98 -15.91 3.87 20.19
CA TYR A 98 -14.56 4.25 20.63
C TYR A 98 -13.53 3.18 20.25
N TYR A 99 -13.88 1.91 20.41
CA TYR A 99 -13.01 0.81 20.02
C TYR A 99 -12.74 0.80 18.50
N ARG A 100 -13.77 1.03 17.66
CA ARG A 100 -13.60 1.15 16.20
C ARG A 100 -12.72 2.34 15.83
N ARG A 101 -12.97 3.51 16.43
CA ARG A 101 -12.19 4.73 16.21
C ARG A 101 -10.73 4.57 16.65
N ALA A 102 -10.49 3.91 17.78
CA ALA A 102 -9.15 3.57 18.25
C ALA A 102 -8.42 2.69 17.25
N THR A 103 -9.11 1.68 16.71
CA THR A 103 -8.55 0.74 15.72
C THR A 103 -8.19 1.48 14.42
N ALA A 104 -9.08 2.34 13.91
CA ALA A 104 -8.79 3.16 12.72
C ALA A 104 -7.62 4.12 12.95
N ASN A 105 -7.56 4.79 14.12
CA ASN A 105 -6.44 5.66 14.46
C ASN A 105 -5.12 4.88 14.62
N MET A 106 -5.14 3.64 15.11
CA MET A 106 -3.95 2.78 15.14
C MET A 106 -3.44 2.48 13.74
N ALA A 107 -4.34 2.08 12.83
CA ALA A 107 -4.00 1.79 11.44
C ALA A 107 -3.43 3.01 10.70
N LEU A 108 -3.91 4.21 11.06
CA LEU A 108 -3.41 5.47 10.53
C LEU A 108 -2.13 5.99 11.21
N GLY A 109 -1.51 5.24 12.12
CA GLY A 109 -0.35 5.71 12.88
C GLY A 109 -0.64 6.86 13.85
N ARG A 110 -1.92 7.19 14.09
CA ARG A 110 -2.40 8.25 14.99
C ARG A 110 -2.44 7.73 16.43
N PHE A 111 -1.34 7.17 16.90
CA PHE A 111 -1.25 6.41 18.16
C PHE A 111 -1.69 7.21 19.40
N LYS A 112 -1.45 8.52 19.43
CA LYS A 112 -1.92 9.38 20.55
C LYS A 112 -3.45 9.48 20.61
N LYS A 113 -4.12 9.60 19.46
CA LYS A 113 -5.59 9.62 19.39
C LYS A 113 -6.16 8.25 19.76
N ALA A 114 -5.56 7.18 19.22
CA ALA A 114 -5.94 5.82 19.54
C ALA A 114 -5.81 5.51 21.04
N LEU A 115 -4.74 5.98 21.69
CA LEU A 115 -4.52 5.75 23.12
C LEU A 115 -5.64 6.36 23.98
N GLY A 116 -6.14 7.55 23.62
CA GLY A 116 -7.26 8.18 24.31
C GLY A 116 -8.52 7.33 24.25
N ASP A 117 -8.88 6.86 23.05
CA ASP A 117 -10.05 5.99 22.87
C ASP A 117 -9.89 4.62 23.55
N TYR A 118 -8.70 4.00 23.48
CA TYR A 118 -8.45 2.75 24.19
C TYR A 118 -8.49 2.90 25.70
N ALA A 119 -8.09 4.05 26.25
CA ALA A 119 -8.24 4.31 27.67
C ALA A 119 -9.72 4.38 28.08
N THR A 120 -10.57 5.01 27.25
CA THR A 120 -12.03 5.00 27.46
C THR A 120 -12.60 3.59 27.42
N VAL A 121 -12.23 2.78 26.42
CA VAL A 121 -12.68 1.38 26.32
C VAL A 121 -12.22 0.56 27.53
N ALA A 122 -10.92 0.58 27.86
CA ALA A 122 -10.37 -0.20 28.96
C ALA A 122 -10.95 0.22 30.33
N GLY A 123 -11.31 1.49 30.50
CA GLY A 123 -12.01 1.99 31.67
C GLY A 123 -13.45 1.49 31.76
N ALA A 124 -14.18 1.46 30.64
CA ALA A 124 -15.56 0.97 30.61
C ALA A 124 -15.66 -0.57 30.67
N LEU A 125 -14.65 -1.28 30.19
CA LEU A 125 -14.57 -2.74 30.14
C LEU A 125 -13.33 -3.25 30.91
N PRO A 126 -13.26 -3.06 32.25
CA PRO A 126 -12.05 -3.35 33.02
C PRO A 126 -11.72 -4.85 33.08
N ASN A 127 -12.65 -5.74 32.74
CA ASN A 127 -12.42 -7.19 32.73
C ASN A 127 -12.19 -7.75 31.31
N ASP A 128 -12.24 -6.91 30.27
CA ASP A 128 -11.97 -7.34 28.91
C ASP A 128 -10.44 -7.45 28.69
N PRO A 129 -9.90 -8.67 28.49
CA PRO A 129 -8.47 -8.86 28.32
C PRO A 129 -7.94 -8.23 27.03
N ASP A 130 -8.77 -8.15 25.98
CA ASP A 130 -8.36 -7.56 24.71
C ASP A 130 -8.28 -6.03 24.80
N ALA A 131 -9.27 -5.40 25.42
CA ALA A 131 -9.25 -3.95 25.66
C ALA A 131 -8.01 -3.52 26.46
N LYS A 132 -7.67 -4.25 27.53
CA LYS A 132 -6.46 -4.03 28.34
C LYS A 132 -5.19 -4.19 27.52
N ARG A 133 -5.09 -5.28 26.75
CA ARG A 133 -3.94 -5.58 25.90
C ARG A 133 -3.71 -4.47 24.88
N LYS A 134 -4.74 -4.07 24.13
CA LYS A 134 -4.64 -3.01 23.11
C LYS A 134 -4.27 -1.66 23.70
N HIS A 135 -4.83 -1.30 24.86
CA HIS A 135 -4.44 -0.07 25.58
C HIS A 135 -2.95 -0.07 25.96
N GLU A 136 -2.46 -1.13 26.62
CA GLU A 136 -1.05 -1.18 27.05
C GLU A 136 -0.07 -1.24 25.88
N GLU A 137 -0.42 -1.91 24.79
CA GLU A 137 0.42 -1.95 23.58
C GLU A 137 0.45 -0.59 22.86
N CYS A 138 -0.71 0.08 22.70
CA CYS A 138 -0.76 1.44 22.17
C CYS A 138 0.07 2.41 23.03
N LYS A 139 -0.02 2.28 24.36
CA LYS A 139 0.77 3.06 25.32
C LYS A 139 2.27 2.81 25.19
N LYS A 140 2.71 1.56 24.97
CA LYS A 140 4.12 1.24 24.70
C LYS A 140 4.61 1.94 23.43
N ILE A 141 3.82 1.91 22.35
CA ILE A 141 4.15 2.58 21.08
C ILE A 141 4.28 4.09 21.30
N VAL A 142 3.30 4.74 21.93
CA VAL A 142 3.33 6.18 22.21
C VAL A 142 4.54 6.57 23.07
N LYS A 143 4.87 5.77 24.09
CA LYS A 143 6.07 5.98 24.91
C LYS A 143 7.37 5.83 24.12
N ARG A 144 7.47 4.80 23.27
CA ARG A 144 8.63 4.57 22.41
C ARG A 144 8.84 5.75 21.45
N MET A 145 7.78 6.20 20.78
CA MET A 145 7.85 7.36 19.88
C MET A 145 8.23 8.65 20.61
N ALA A 146 7.72 8.85 21.82
CA ALA A 146 8.09 10.01 22.63
C ALA A 146 9.58 9.96 23.03
N PHE A 147 10.09 8.77 23.36
CA PHE A 147 11.51 8.55 23.64
C PHE A 147 12.38 8.78 22.39
N GLU A 148 12.04 8.17 21.25
CA GLU A 148 12.71 8.35 19.97
C GLU A 148 12.78 9.81 19.55
N LYS A 149 11.66 10.55 19.70
CA LYS A 149 11.61 11.99 19.44
C LYS A 149 12.49 12.80 20.39
N ALA A 150 12.59 12.39 21.66
CA ALA A 150 13.43 13.08 22.65
C ALA A 150 14.93 12.85 22.42
N ILE A 151 15.31 11.70 21.85
CA ILE A 151 16.70 11.37 21.50
C ILE A 151 17.08 11.77 20.06
N ALA A 152 16.12 12.24 19.26
CA ALA A 152 16.37 12.77 17.92
C ALA A 152 17.04 14.14 18.04
N VAL A 153 18.36 14.14 18.24
CA VAL A 153 19.21 15.33 18.15
C VAL A 153 19.37 15.71 16.69
N ASP A 154 19.34 17.02 16.36
CA ASP A 154 19.35 17.65 15.02
C ASP A 154 20.60 17.39 14.13
N HIS A 155 21.33 16.30 14.36
CA HIS A 155 22.39 15.86 13.47
C HIS A 155 21.88 14.73 12.59
N VAL A 156 21.91 14.96 11.27
CA VAL A 156 21.77 13.95 10.21
C VAL A 156 22.56 12.71 10.65
N LYS A 157 21.87 11.69 11.18
CA LYS A 157 22.53 10.48 11.65
C LYS A 157 23.23 9.86 10.43
N SER A 158 24.56 9.76 10.49
CA SER A 158 25.27 8.81 9.64
C SER A 158 24.65 7.45 9.91
N THR A 159 24.05 6.84 8.89
CA THR A 159 23.48 5.49 9.00
C THR A 159 24.58 4.50 9.36
N ARG A 160 24.30 3.57 10.29
CA ARG A 160 25.21 2.45 10.59
C ARG A 160 25.42 1.54 9.37
N LEU A 161 24.50 1.53 8.40
CA LEU A 161 24.58 0.70 7.20
C LEU A 161 25.86 0.98 6.39
N LYS A 162 26.27 2.25 6.29
CA LYS A 162 27.48 2.64 5.56
C LYS A 162 28.77 2.17 6.24
N ASP A 163 28.72 2.03 7.56
CA ASP A 163 29.89 1.69 8.39
C ASP A 163 30.05 0.18 8.58
N ILE A 164 29.11 -0.64 8.09
CA ILE A 164 29.23 -2.09 8.14
C ILE A 164 30.39 -2.56 7.27
N ASN A 165 31.36 -3.21 7.91
CA ASN A 165 32.41 -3.94 7.22
C ASN A 165 31.91 -5.32 6.77
N LEU A 166 31.53 -5.43 5.49
CA LEU A 166 31.03 -6.69 4.91
C LEU A 166 32.08 -7.80 4.93
N ASP A 167 33.37 -7.48 4.92
CA ASP A 167 34.45 -8.47 4.94
C ASP A 167 34.59 -9.17 6.29
N SER A 168 34.19 -8.50 7.37
CA SER A 168 34.13 -9.10 8.71
C SER A 168 32.95 -10.03 8.93
N ILE A 169 32.03 -10.13 7.97
CA ILE A 169 30.90 -11.06 8.03
C ILE A 169 31.34 -12.36 7.35
N ASP A 170 31.55 -13.39 8.16
CA ASP A 170 31.84 -14.74 7.68
C ASP A 170 30.59 -15.33 7.01
N VAL A 171 30.82 -16.12 5.96
CA VAL A 171 29.80 -16.98 5.36
C VAL A 171 30.11 -18.39 5.84
N GLU A 172 29.15 -19.06 6.47
CA GLU A 172 29.39 -20.36 7.08
C GLU A 172 29.80 -21.39 6.00
N PRO A 173 30.76 -22.29 6.27
CA PRO A 173 31.23 -23.26 5.27
C PRO A 173 30.13 -24.18 4.69
N GLY A 174 29.02 -24.32 5.41
CA GLY A 174 27.85 -25.10 4.97
C GLY A 174 26.82 -24.31 4.16
N TYR A 175 27.03 -23.02 3.92
CA TYR A 175 26.15 -22.22 3.06
C TYR A 175 26.34 -22.63 1.60
N ASP A 176 25.29 -23.17 1.00
CA ASP A 176 25.24 -23.64 -0.39
C ASP A 176 24.47 -22.69 -1.32
N GLY A 177 24.08 -21.51 -0.82
CA GLY A 177 23.37 -20.50 -1.58
C GLY A 177 24.29 -19.61 -2.42
N LEU A 178 23.75 -18.49 -2.90
CA LEU A 178 24.46 -17.63 -3.84
C LEU A 178 25.47 -16.72 -3.18
N HIS A 179 26.59 -16.53 -3.86
CA HIS A 179 27.64 -15.59 -3.49
C HIS A 179 27.65 -14.41 -4.47
N ILE A 180 27.75 -13.19 -3.94
CA ILE A 180 28.06 -12.00 -4.75
C ILE A 180 29.58 -11.85 -4.74
N GLY A 181 30.18 -11.76 -5.93
CA GLY A 181 31.59 -11.39 -6.10
C GLY A 181 31.77 -9.87 -5.97
N ASP A 182 32.50 -9.25 -6.90
CA ASP A 182 32.76 -7.80 -6.86
C ASP A 182 31.50 -6.96 -7.12
N HIS A 183 30.60 -7.45 -7.97
CA HIS A 183 29.37 -6.77 -8.38
C HIS A 183 28.26 -7.76 -8.73
N ILE A 184 27.03 -7.26 -8.77
CA ILE A 184 25.85 -8.01 -9.23
C ILE A 184 25.93 -8.18 -10.74
N THR A 185 25.72 -9.41 -11.22
CA THR A 185 25.76 -9.76 -12.64
C THR A 185 24.39 -10.29 -13.11
N PRO A 186 24.14 -10.34 -14.44
CA PRO A 186 22.92 -10.96 -14.96
C PRO A 186 22.78 -12.42 -14.55
N GLU A 187 23.89 -13.17 -14.51
CA GLU A 187 23.90 -14.57 -14.08
C GLU A 187 23.58 -14.72 -12.58
N PHE A 188 24.09 -13.83 -11.73
CA PHE A 188 23.69 -13.78 -10.32
C PHE A 188 22.19 -13.55 -10.18
N MET A 189 21.63 -12.57 -10.91
CA MET A 189 20.19 -12.27 -10.83
C MET A 189 19.31 -13.43 -11.31
N LYS A 190 19.72 -14.10 -12.39
CA LYS A 190 19.05 -15.32 -12.87
C LYS A 190 19.05 -16.41 -11.80
N ASN A 191 20.21 -16.66 -11.19
CA ASN A 191 20.34 -17.67 -10.14
C ASN A 191 19.61 -17.28 -8.86
N LEU A 192 19.50 -15.97 -8.56
CA LEU A 192 18.74 -15.43 -7.42
C LEU A 192 17.25 -15.73 -7.59
N LEU A 193 16.69 -15.49 -8.77
CA LEU A 193 15.30 -15.84 -9.08
C LEU A 193 15.05 -17.34 -8.88
N THR A 194 15.93 -18.21 -9.39
CA THR A 194 15.82 -19.66 -9.19
C THR A 194 15.90 -20.04 -7.71
N SER A 195 16.88 -19.50 -6.98
CA SER A 195 17.07 -19.80 -5.55
C SER A 195 15.87 -19.38 -4.71
N PHE A 196 15.29 -18.21 -4.98
CA PHE A 196 14.08 -17.74 -4.30
C PHE A 196 12.83 -18.54 -4.70
N LYS A 197 12.71 -18.98 -5.96
CA LYS A 197 11.63 -19.92 -6.37
C LYS A 197 11.72 -21.24 -5.58
N GLU A 198 12.94 -21.70 -5.28
CA GLU A 198 13.23 -22.86 -4.43
C GLU A 198 13.12 -22.57 -2.92
N GLN A 199 12.66 -21.39 -2.51
CA GLN A 199 12.52 -20.95 -1.11
C GLN A 199 13.85 -20.93 -0.33
N LYS A 200 14.98 -20.78 -1.03
CA LYS A 200 16.29 -20.57 -0.40
C LYS A 200 16.46 -19.11 0.01
N LYS A 201 17.26 -18.89 1.06
CA LYS A 201 17.54 -17.55 1.60
C LYS A 201 18.90 -17.03 1.11
N LEU A 202 18.94 -15.77 0.64
CA LEU A 202 20.22 -15.09 0.37
C LEU A 202 20.94 -14.81 1.69
N HIS A 203 22.23 -15.10 1.79
CA HIS A 203 22.99 -14.88 3.02
C HIS A 203 22.96 -13.40 3.48
N LYS A 204 22.99 -13.16 4.80
CA LYS A 204 22.92 -11.79 5.38
C LYS A 204 23.99 -10.86 4.82
N LYS A 205 25.23 -11.37 4.61
CA LYS A 205 26.33 -10.62 4.00
C LYS A 205 25.94 -10.00 2.65
N TYR A 206 25.29 -10.77 1.78
CA TYR A 206 24.94 -10.34 0.43
C TYR A 206 23.68 -9.47 0.41
N ALA A 207 22.72 -9.72 1.30
CA ALA A 207 21.61 -8.80 1.52
C ALA A 207 22.12 -7.42 1.97
N LEU A 208 23.04 -7.37 2.95
CA LEU A 208 23.68 -6.12 3.39
C LEU A 208 24.50 -5.46 2.27
N TYR A 209 25.20 -6.24 1.44
CA TYR A 209 25.89 -5.71 0.26
C TYR A 209 24.92 -4.97 -0.66
N ILE A 210 23.75 -5.56 -0.95
CA ILE A 210 22.71 -4.93 -1.79
C ILE A 210 22.25 -3.62 -1.15
N LEU A 211 21.87 -3.64 0.14
CA LEU A 211 21.37 -2.44 0.82
C LEU A 211 22.43 -1.35 0.91
N GLN A 212 23.68 -1.67 1.26
CA GLN A 212 24.75 -0.68 1.40
C GLN A 212 25.08 0.00 0.06
N ASN A 213 25.13 -0.76 -1.04
CA ASN A 213 25.36 -0.19 -2.37
C ASN A 213 24.15 0.62 -2.87
N LEU A 214 22.93 0.16 -2.57
CA LEU A 214 21.72 0.88 -2.94
C LEU A 214 21.59 2.19 -2.17
N HIS A 215 21.95 2.22 -0.89
CA HIS A 215 22.00 3.44 -0.08
C HIS A 215 22.86 4.50 -0.75
N LYS A 216 24.11 4.15 -1.10
CA LYS A 216 25.08 5.05 -1.75
C LYS A 216 24.53 5.62 -3.05
N TYR A 217 23.79 4.82 -3.81
CA TYR A 217 23.18 5.24 -5.07
C TYR A 217 21.95 6.14 -4.86
N LEU A 218 21.00 5.73 -4.01
CA LEU A 218 19.71 6.42 -3.83
C LEU A 218 19.85 7.78 -3.13
N GLU A 219 20.87 7.97 -2.28
CA GLU A 219 21.17 9.29 -1.69
C GLU A 219 21.40 10.39 -2.73
N GLN A 220 21.89 10.02 -3.91
CA GLN A 220 22.22 10.96 -4.98
C GLN A 220 21.04 11.18 -5.93
N GLN A 221 19.95 10.41 -5.78
CA GLN A 221 18.82 10.50 -6.68
C GLN A 221 17.92 11.69 -6.34
N PRO A 222 17.25 12.29 -7.33
CA PRO A 222 16.25 13.32 -7.09
C PRO A 222 14.93 12.73 -6.56
N THR A 223 14.06 13.59 -6.03
CA THR A 223 12.71 13.19 -5.60
C THR A 223 11.81 12.84 -6.79
N LEU A 224 11.97 13.56 -7.90
CA LEU A 224 11.35 13.28 -9.19
C LEU A 224 12.46 12.90 -10.17
N VAL A 225 12.39 11.69 -10.71
CA VAL A 225 13.36 11.18 -11.69
C VAL A 225 12.78 11.38 -13.10
N GLU A 226 13.51 12.09 -13.95
CA GLU A 226 13.15 12.24 -15.37
C GLU A 226 13.73 11.05 -16.17
N ILE A 227 12.90 10.46 -17.04
CA ILE A 227 13.27 9.30 -17.86
C ILE A 227 13.06 9.66 -19.33
N ASP A 228 14.10 9.51 -20.15
CA ASP A 228 14.02 9.65 -21.60
C ASP A 228 14.02 8.26 -22.26
N VAL A 229 12.92 7.91 -22.92
CA VAL A 229 12.71 6.67 -23.66
C VAL A 229 12.90 6.97 -25.15
N PRO A 230 13.91 6.39 -25.82
CA PRO A 230 14.16 6.59 -27.25
C PRO A 230 12.98 6.15 -28.14
N GLU A 231 12.85 6.75 -29.32
CA GLU A 231 11.68 6.58 -30.19
C GLU A 231 11.35 5.11 -30.53
N ASP A 232 12.38 4.29 -30.73
CA ASP A 232 12.31 2.89 -31.13
C ASP A 232 12.31 1.91 -29.95
N ARG A 233 12.24 2.41 -28.71
CA ARG A 233 12.37 1.59 -27.49
C ARG A 233 11.05 1.45 -26.74
N LYS A 234 10.84 0.24 -26.23
CA LYS A 234 9.78 -0.12 -25.28
C LYS A 234 10.17 0.33 -23.87
N PHE A 235 9.20 0.78 -23.09
CA PHE A 235 9.34 0.95 -21.64
C PHE A 235 8.15 0.30 -20.92
N THR A 236 8.41 -0.37 -19.79
CA THR A 236 7.37 -1.07 -19.02
C THR A 236 7.12 -0.38 -17.68
N ILE A 237 5.85 -0.20 -17.31
CA ILE A 237 5.42 0.30 -15.99
C ILE A 237 4.59 -0.79 -15.31
N CYS A 238 5.02 -1.22 -14.14
CA CYS A 238 4.31 -2.13 -13.25
C CYS A 238 3.77 -1.34 -12.05
N GLY A 239 2.62 -1.76 -11.53
CA GLY A 239 2.07 -1.29 -10.27
C GLY A 239 2.54 -2.13 -9.09
N ASP A 240 1.68 -2.23 -8.09
CA ASP A 240 1.89 -2.92 -6.83
C ASP A 240 2.18 -4.41 -7.05
N ILE A 241 3.08 -4.98 -6.24
CA ILE A 241 3.44 -6.40 -6.26
C ILE A 241 3.18 -7.06 -4.91
N HIS A 242 3.27 -6.32 -3.80
CA HIS A 242 2.91 -6.78 -2.45
C HIS A 242 3.46 -8.15 -2.07
N GLY A 243 4.76 -8.36 -2.28
CA GLY A 243 5.42 -9.61 -1.90
C GLY A 243 4.93 -10.85 -2.65
N GLN A 244 4.23 -10.71 -3.77
CA GLN A 244 3.87 -11.81 -4.67
C GLN A 244 5.04 -12.16 -5.60
N PHE A 245 6.11 -12.71 -5.03
CA PHE A 245 7.37 -12.98 -5.74
C PHE A 245 7.21 -13.89 -6.97
N TYR A 246 6.31 -14.86 -6.91
CA TYR A 246 6.08 -15.80 -8.01
C TYR A 246 5.37 -15.11 -9.19
N ASP A 247 4.46 -14.18 -8.92
CA ASP A 247 3.85 -13.34 -9.94
C ASP A 247 4.84 -12.32 -10.52
N LEU A 248 5.76 -11.77 -9.71
CA LEU A 248 6.88 -10.98 -10.21
C LEU A 248 7.71 -11.78 -11.23
N CYS A 249 8.01 -13.05 -10.93
CA CYS A 249 8.69 -13.92 -11.88
C CYS A 249 7.86 -14.15 -13.15
N ASN A 250 6.54 -14.32 -13.03
CA ASN A 250 5.64 -14.45 -14.17
C ASN A 250 5.65 -13.21 -15.08
N ILE A 251 5.69 -11.99 -14.51
CA ILE A 251 5.86 -10.75 -15.29
C ILE A 251 7.13 -10.83 -16.14
N PHE A 252 8.25 -11.30 -15.56
CA PHE A 252 9.51 -11.44 -16.31
C PHE A 252 9.49 -12.57 -17.35
N GLU A 253 8.70 -13.62 -17.14
CA GLU A 253 8.49 -14.68 -18.12
C GLU A 253 7.66 -14.17 -19.30
N ILE A 254 6.60 -13.40 -19.04
CA ILE A 254 5.71 -12.84 -20.06
C ILE A 254 6.37 -11.71 -20.86
N ASN A 255 7.04 -10.77 -20.16
CA ASN A 255 7.49 -9.50 -20.74
C ASN A 255 9.03 -9.40 -20.89
N GLY A 256 9.73 -10.48 -20.56
CA GLY A 256 11.19 -10.56 -20.54
C GLY A 256 11.81 -9.97 -19.27
N VAL A 257 12.95 -10.51 -18.86
CA VAL A 257 13.71 -9.97 -17.71
C VAL A 257 14.17 -8.53 -17.95
N PRO A 258 14.41 -7.75 -16.88
CA PRO A 258 15.01 -6.42 -17.01
C PRO A 258 16.37 -6.45 -17.71
N SER A 259 16.60 -5.48 -18.58
CA SER A 259 17.87 -5.24 -19.26
C SER A 259 17.93 -3.79 -19.77
N GLU A 260 19.07 -3.38 -20.32
CA GLU A 260 19.21 -2.09 -21.02
C GLU A 260 18.21 -1.93 -22.19
N THR A 261 17.82 -3.03 -22.84
CA THR A 261 16.88 -3.03 -23.96
C THR A 261 15.43 -3.34 -23.54
N ASN A 262 15.20 -3.65 -22.27
CA ASN A 262 13.89 -3.95 -21.71
C ASN A 262 13.73 -3.27 -20.33
N PRO A 263 13.60 -1.92 -20.31
CA PRO A 263 13.53 -1.17 -19.08
C PRO A 263 12.17 -1.31 -18.36
N TYR A 264 12.21 -1.17 -17.04
CA TYR A 264 11.06 -1.27 -16.14
C TYR A 264 11.02 -0.14 -15.13
N LEU A 265 9.81 0.31 -14.80
CA LEU A 265 9.48 1.07 -13.59
C LEU A 265 8.50 0.25 -12.76
N PHE A 266 8.83 -0.03 -11.50
CA PHE A 266 7.87 -0.55 -10.52
C PHE A 266 7.40 0.60 -9.61
N ASN A 267 6.10 0.84 -9.61
CA ASN A 267 5.51 2.06 -9.05
C ASN A 267 5.00 1.87 -7.60
N GLY A 268 5.94 1.54 -6.71
CA GLY A 268 5.68 1.38 -5.27
C GLY A 268 5.02 0.07 -4.87
N ASP A 269 4.88 -0.13 -3.57
CA ASP A 269 4.16 -1.23 -2.94
C ASP A 269 4.68 -2.60 -3.36
N PHE A 270 5.98 -2.77 -3.12
CA PHE A 270 6.71 -4.00 -3.42
C PHE A 270 6.52 -5.06 -2.35
N VAL A 271 6.30 -4.61 -1.12
CA VAL A 271 6.30 -5.41 0.10
C VAL A 271 4.95 -5.38 0.80
N ASP A 272 4.89 -6.05 1.95
CA ASP A 272 3.70 -6.26 2.77
C ASP A 272 2.65 -7.14 2.09
N ARG A 273 1.72 -7.67 2.89
CA ARG A 273 0.63 -8.57 2.47
C ARG A 273 1.11 -9.94 2.05
N GLY A 274 1.79 -10.04 0.92
CA GLY A 274 2.37 -11.28 0.44
C GLY A 274 3.53 -11.71 1.33
N SER A 275 3.65 -13.02 1.51
CA SER A 275 4.63 -13.62 2.43
C SER A 275 5.99 -13.90 1.77
N PHE A 276 6.25 -13.30 0.61
CA PHE A 276 7.53 -13.36 -0.10
C PHE A 276 8.06 -11.93 -0.41
N SER A 277 7.84 -11.00 0.52
CA SER A 277 8.23 -9.60 0.36
C SER A 277 9.74 -9.43 0.33
N VAL A 278 10.49 -10.23 1.10
CA VAL A 278 11.95 -10.20 1.13
C VAL A 278 12.54 -10.64 -0.21
N GLU A 279 12.03 -11.71 -0.80
CA GLU A 279 12.45 -12.21 -2.11
C GLU A 279 12.17 -11.14 -3.18
N THR A 280 10.94 -10.61 -3.16
CA THR A 280 10.50 -9.55 -4.07
C THR A 280 11.43 -8.33 -4.01
N ILE A 281 11.64 -7.74 -2.83
CA ILE A 281 12.40 -6.50 -2.73
C ILE A 281 13.90 -6.70 -3.01
N LEU A 282 14.49 -7.82 -2.60
CA LEU A 282 15.91 -8.10 -2.90
C LEU A 282 16.13 -8.34 -4.39
N THR A 283 15.17 -8.95 -5.09
CA THR A 283 15.20 -9.06 -6.56
C THR A 283 15.12 -7.69 -7.24
N LEU A 284 14.17 -6.84 -6.83
CA LEU A 284 14.02 -5.50 -7.39
C LEU A 284 15.27 -4.63 -7.13
N PHE A 285 15.82 -4.67 -5.92
CA PHE A 285 17.05 -3.95 -5.59
C PHE A 285 18.27 -4.48 -6.34
N GLY A 286 18.35 -5.80 -6.54
CA GLY A 286 19.39 -6.42 -7.35
C GLY A 286 19.36 -5.91 -8.80
N TYR A 287 18.18 -5.89 -9.44
CA TYR A 287 18.02 -5.32 -10.78
C TYR A 287 18.27 -3.81 -10.82
N LYS A 288 17.89 -3.06 -9.77
CA LYS A 288 18.21 -1.62 -9.69
C LYS A 288 19.71 -1.37 -9.69
N LEU A 289 20.47 -2.18 -8.96
CA LEU A 289 21.93 -2.07 -8.92
C LEU A 289 22.60 -2.52 -10.21
N LEU A 290 22.03 -3.54 -10.89
CA LEU A 290 22.53 -4.07 -12.16
C LEU A 290 22.26 -3.11 -13.33
N TYR A 291 21.05 -2.54 -13.43
CA TYR A 291 20.60 -1.71 -14.53
C TYR A 291 20.12 -0.33 -14.04
N ARG A 292 21.04 0.45 -13.45
CA ARG A 292 20.71 1.71 -12.75
C ARG A 292 19.92 2.72 -13.59
N GLU A 293 20.22 2.80 -14.88
CA GLU A 293 19.60 3.72 -15.85
C GLU A 293 18.42 3.09 -16.62
N HIS A 294 18.02 1.85 -16.30
CA HIS A 294 16.97 1.13 -17.06
C HIS A 294 15.99 0.38 -16.14
N PHE A 295 16.23 0.38 -14.82
CA PHE A 295 15.35 -0.19 -13.82
C PHE A 295 15.05 0.87 -12.76
N TYR A 296 13.78 1.17 -12.57
CA TYR A 296 13.31 2.30 -11.76
C TYR A 296 12.33 1.82 -10.70
N LEU A 297 12.37 2.47 -9.55
CA LEU A 297 11.55 2.14 -8.37
C LEU A 297 10.99 3.44 -7.81
N SER A 298 9.66 3.59 -7.80
CA SER A 298 8.99 4.64 -7.02
C SER A 298 8.71 4.14 -5.61
N ARG A 299 8.69 5.03 -4.63
CA ARG A 299 8.17 4.73 -3.30
C ARG A 299 6.65 4.61 -3.35
N GLY A 300 6.08 3.58 -2.72
CA GLY A 300 4.65 3.47 -2.40
C GLY A 300 4.38 3.75 -0.92
N ASN A 301 3.12 3.68 -0.50
CA ASN A 301 2.79 3.90 0.92
C ASN A 301 3.25 2.74 1.79
N HIS A 302 3.36 1.52 1.24
CA HIS A 302 3.87 0.35 1.95
C HIS A 302 5.40 0.36 2.12
N GLU A 303 6.15 1.22 1.43
CA GLU A 303 7.55 1.50 1.78
C GLU A 303 7.66 2.52 2.94
N SER A 304 6.94 2.25 4.04
CA SER A 304 6.91 3.05 5.26
C SER A 304 6.86 2.21 6.53
N ASP A 305 7.40 2.77 7.61
CA ASP A 305 7.60 2.09 8.89
C ASP A 305 6.27 1.59 9.50
N VAL A 306 5.24 2.44 9.45
CA VAL A 306 3.93 2.10 10.02
C VAL A 306 3.29 0.96 9.24
N MET A 307 3.34 0.99 7.89
CA MET A 307 2.77 -0.09 7.08
C MET A 307 3.51 -1.40 7.30
N ASN A 308 4.84 -1.40 7.29
CA ASN A 308 5.65 -2.61 7.44
C ASN A 308 5.47 -3.31 8.79
N LYS A 309 5.22 -2.54 9.86
CA LYS A 309 4.88 -3.05 11.19
C LYS A 309 3.52 -3.75 11.24
N MET A 310 2.59 -3.33 10.39
CA MET A 310 1.22 -3.83 10.36
C MET A 310 1.07 -5.02 9.43
N TYR A 311 1.60 -4.90 8.20
CA TYR A 311 1.23 -5.78 7.08
C TYR A 311 2.28 -6.83 6.72
N GLY A 312 3.32 -6.97 7.54
CA GLY A 312 4.11 -8.19 7.59
C GLY A 312 5.57 -8.05 7.18
N PHE A 313 5.97 -7.00 6.46
CA PHE A 313 7.36 -6.90 6.00
C PHE A 313 8.37 -6.80 7.16
N GLU A 314 8.07 -6.04 8.22
CA GLU A 314 8.95 -6.00 9.41
C GLU A 314 9.08 -7.40 10.03
N GLY A 315 7.96 -8.10 10.17
CA GLY A 315 7.93 -9.46 10.72
C GLY A 315 8.73 -10.45 9.87
N GLU A 316 8.59 -10.37 8.55
CA GLU A 316 9.27 -11.24 7.59
C GLU A 316 10.78 -11.01 7.63
N VAL A 317 11.23 -9.75 7.55
CA VAL A 317 12.65 -9.38 7.63
C VAL A 317 13.22 -9.78 8.99
N LYS A 318 12.50 -9.53 10.09
CA LYS A 318 12.94 -9.90 11.43
C LYS A 318 13.14 -11.40 11.56
N GLN A 319 12.25 -12.20 10.97
CA GLN A 319 12.39 -13.66 10.97
C GLN A 319 13.54 -14.14 10.07
N LYS A 320 13.71 -13.56 8.89
CA LYS A 320 14.74 -13.99 7.91
C LYS A 320 16.15 -13.49 8.25
N TYR A 321 16.29 -12.28 8.78
CA TYR A 321 17.58 -11.57 8.96
C TYR A 321 17.79 -10.91 10.33
N GLY A 322 16.73 -10.65 11.09
CA GLY A 322 16.79 -10.01 12.41
C GLY A 322 16.44 -8.51 12.39
N MET A 323 16.29 -7.93 13.58
CA MET A 323 15.74 -6.58 13.76
C MET A 323 16.57 -5.48 13.09
N GLU A 324 17.90 -5.55 13.18
CA GLU A 324 18.80 -4.55 12.57
C GLU A 324 18.58 -4.41 11.05
N MET A 325 18.23 -5.51 10.36
CA MET A 325 17.96 -5.47 8.92
C MET A 325 16.68 -4.66 8.60
N THR A 326 15.68 -4.69 9.49
CA THR A 326 14.43 -3.93 9.30
C THR A 326 14.69 -2.41 9.31
N GLU A 327 15.62 -1.95 10.15
CA GLU A 327 16.03 -0.55 10.25
C GLU A 327 16.68 -0.11 8.93
N PHE A 328 17.57 -0.94 8.38
CA PHE A 328 18.23 -0.65 7.10
C PHE A 328 17.26 -0.62 5.92
N PHE A 329 16.30 -1.55 5.84
CA PHE A 329 15.25 -1.46 4.81
C PHE A 329 14.44 -0.17 4.94
N THR A 330 14.07 0.22 6.17
CA THR A 330 13.33 1.46 6.43
C THR A 330 14.11 2.70 5.99
N GLU A 331 15.43 2.73 6.23
CA GLU A 331 16.31 3.79 5.75
C GLU A 331 16.35 3.85 4.22
N ILE A 332 16.52 2.70 3.54
CA ILE A 332 16.50 2.61 2.08
C ILE A 332 15.18 3.08 1.49
N PHE A 333 14.05 2.67 2.07
CA PHE A 333 12.73 3.11 1.66
C PHE A 333 12.56 4.63 1.77
N CYS A 334 13.19 5.27 2.74
CA CYS A 334 13.18 6.74 2.84
C CYS A 334 13.97 7.43 1.72
N LEU A 335 14.90 6.74 1.05
CA LEU A 335 15.70 7.29 -0.04
C LEU A 335 15.06 7.11 -1.42
N LEU A 336 14.07 6.23 -1.57
CA LEU A 336 13.39 5.97 -2.84
C LEU A 336 12.77 7.26 -3.42
N PRO A 337 12.92 7.52 -4.74
CA PRO A 337 12.20 8.60 -5.42
C PRO A 337 10.69 8.48 -5.22
N LEU A 338 9.97 9.61 -5.20
CA LEU A 338 8.53 9.62 -5.00
C LEU A 338 7.74 9.47 -6.31
N CYS A 339 8.35 9.86 -7.44
CA CYS A 339 7.68 9.84 -8.73
C CYS A 339 8.67 9.89 -9.89
N HIS A 340 8.17 9.63 -11.10
CA HIS A 340 8.93 9.64 -12.33
C HIS A 340 8.20 10.47 -13.40
N LEU A 341 8.97 11.08 -14.31
CA LEU A 341 8.44 11.82 -15.45
C LEU A 341 9.04 11.26 -16.74
N ILE A 342 8.25 10.55 -17.52
CA ILE A 342 8.70 9.87 -18.73
C ILE A 342 8.46 10.78 -19.95
N ASN A 343 9.50 11.03 -20.73
CA ASN A 343 9.55 11.88 -21.92
C ASN A 343 8.92 13.27 -21.69
N LYS A 344 8.90 13.76 -20.43
CA LYS A 344 8.21 15.00 -20.03
C LYS A 344 6.70 15.02 -20.30
N LYS A 345 6.10 13.85 -20.57
CA LYS A 345 4.69 13.70 -20.99
C LYS A 345 3.87 12.77 -20.11
N ILE A 346 4.49 11.80 -19.44
CA ILE A 346 3.77 10.87 -18.56
C ILE A 346 4.29 11.06 -17.14
N PHE A 347 3.42 11.46 -16.24
CA PHE A 347 3.74 11.54 -14.81
C PHE A 347 3.36 10.23 -14.13
N VAL A 348 4.28 9.65 -13.37
CA VAL A 348 4.07 8.37 -12.67
C VAL A 348 4.31 8.54 -11.17
N CYS A 349 3.29 8.27 -10.36
CA CYS A 349 3.35 8.27 -8.89
C CYS A 349 2.52 7.12 -8.34
N HIS A 350 2.79 6.66 -7.11
CA HIS A 350 2.08 5.51 -6.57
C HIS A 350 0.59 5.82 -6.27
N GLY A 351 0.33 6.80 -5.42
CA GLY A 351 -1.00 7.26 -5.01
C GLY A 351 -1.66 8.14 -6.07
N GLY A 352 -1.46 9.46 -6.01
CA GLY A 352 -2.12 10.32 -6.99
C GLY A 352 -1.79 11.79 -6.86
N LEU A 353 -2.74 12.63 -7.27
CA LEU A 353 -2.60 14.08 -7.29
C LEU A 353 -2.94 14.72 -5.94
N PHE A 354 -2.80 16.03 -5.90
CA PHE A 354 -2.67 16.82 -4.69
C PHE A 354 -3.98 17.37 -4.16
N LYS A 355 -4.06 17.51 -2.84
CA LYS A 355 -5.14 18.21 -2.15
C LYS A 355 -5.20 19.69 -2.53
N ASP A 356 -4.05 20.31 -2.74
CA ASP A 356 -3.93 21.72 -3.09
C ASP A 356 -3.77 21.90 -4.61
N ASP A 357 -4.38 22.95 -5.15
CA ASP A 357 -4.17 23.35 -6.56
C ASP A 357 -2.80 24.01 -6.76
N GLY A 358 -2.33 24.03 -8.00
CA GLY A 358 -1.13 24.78 -8.38
C GLY A 358 0.20 24.11 -8.06
N VAL A 359 0.21 22.89 -7.50
CA VAL A 359 1.44 22.12 -7.28
C VAL A 359 2.16 21.87 -8.61
N THR A 360 3.42 22.30 -8.70
CA THR A 360 4.24 22.15 -9.90
C THR A 360 5.23 20.99 -9.79
N LEU A 361 5.78 20.54 -10.93
CA LEU A 361 6.91 19.60 -10.95
C LEU A 361 8.11 20.09 -10.11
N GLU A 362 8.32 21.41 -10.02
CA GLU A 362 9.40 22.00 -9.22
C GLU A 362 9.13 21.92 -7.71
N ASP A 363 7.87 22.02 -7.29
CA ASP A 363 7.49 21.82 -5.89
C ASP A 363 7.70 20.35 -5.47
N ILE A 364 7.42 19.41 -6.38
CA ILE A 364 7.69 17.99 -6.17
C ILE A 364 9.21 17.75 -6.05
N LYS A 365 10.02 18.31 -6.96
CA LYS A 365 11.49 18.18 -6.90
C LYS A 365 12.09 18.69 -5.59
N LYS A 366 11.54 19.77 -5.02
CA LYS A 366 11.96 20.37 -3.74
C LYS A 366 11.49 19.60 -2.50
N THR A 367 10.56 18.67 -2.66
CA THR A 367 10.01 17.91 -1.53
C THR A 367 11.10 17.01 -0.93
N ASN A 368 11.39 17.21 0.37
CA ASN A 368 12.32 16.36 1.10
C ASN A 368 11.71 14.99 1.38
N ARG A 369 12.12 13.99 0.60
CA ARG A 369 11.63 12.60 0.71
C ARG A 369 12.30 11.76 1.79
N VAL A 370 13.47 12.18 2.30
CA VAL A 370 14.34 11.39 3.20
C VAL A 370 13.79 11.42 4.63
N ARG A 371 12.63 10.80 4.81
CA ARG A 371 11.83 10.76 6.04
C ARG A 371 10.68 9.76 5.89
N GLN A 372 9.99 9.50 6.99
CA GLN A 372 8.66 8.86 6.92
C GLN A 372 7.63 9.84 6.31
N PRO A 373 6.63 9.34 5.56
CA PRO A 373 5.57 10.16 5.00
C PRO A 373 4.88 10.99 6.09
N PRO A 374 4.65 12.30 5.87
CA PRO A 374 3.83 13.11 6.78
C PRO A 374 2.34 12.77 6.65
N ASP A 375 1.52 13.27 7.58
CA ASP A 375 0.05 13.11 7.55
C ASP A 375 -0.66 13.93 6.44
N SER A 376 0.06 14.84 5.76
CA SER A 376 -0.45 15.71 4.69
C SER A 376 0.66 16.36 3.87
N GLY A 377 0.31 16.94 2.71
CA GLY A 377 1.21 17.64 1.80
C GLY A 377 1.68 16.77 0.62
N ILE A 378 2.53 17.33 -0.25
CA ILE A 378 2.94 16.71 -1.53
C ILE A 378 3.38 15.25 -1.39
N MET A 379 4.26 14.95 -0.43
CA MET A 379 4.74 13.58 -0.19
C MET A 379 3.62 12.64 0.26
N CYS A 380 2.67 13.11 1.05
CA CYS A 380 1.52 12.32 1.48
C CYS A 380 0.63 12.00 0.27
N ASP A 381 0.26 13.02 -0.49
CA ASP A 381 -0.69 12.89 -1.60
C ASP A 381 -0.14 11.99 -2.73
N LEU A 382 1.15 12.10 -3.05
CA LEU A 382 1.83 11.23 -4.02
C LEU A 382 1.78 9.74 -3.65
N LEU A 383 1.61 9.41 -2.37
CA LEU A 383 1.61 8.04 -1.87
C LEU A 383 0.21 7.54 -1.51
N TRP A 384 -0.79 8.42 -1.29
CA TRP A 384 -2.07 8.03 -0.68
C TRP A 384 -3.34 8.52 -1.39
N SER A 385 -3.24 9.49 -2.30
CA SER A 385 -4.44 10.01 -2.95
C SER A 385 -5.01 9.03 -3.98
N ASP A 386 -6.34 9.06 -4.18
CA ASP A 386 -7.06 8.22 -5.14
C ASP A 386 -7.88 9.09 -6.12
N PRO A 387 -8.07 8.66 -7.38
CA PRO A 387 -9.03 9.31 -8.28
C PRO A 387 -10.48 9.13 -7.79
N GLN A 388 -11.37 10.04 -8.21
CA GLN A 388 -12.83 9.89 -8.08
C GLN A 388 -13.54 10.35 -9.35
N ASP A 389 -14.73 9.81 -9.60
CA ASP A 389 -15.45 10.12 -10.86
C ASP A 389 -16.01 11.54 -10.91
N LEU A 390 -16.41 12.08 -9.75
CA LEU A 390 -17.02 13.41 -9.66
C LEU A 390 -15.97 14.52 -9.62
N PRO A 391 -16.24 15.69 -10.23
CA PRO A 391 -15.37 16.86 -10.12
C PRO A 391 -15.12 17.30 -8.67
N GLY A 392 -13.99 17.97 -8.45
CA GLY A 392 -13.57 18.52 -7.17
C GLY A 392 -12.69 17.58 -6.35
N ARG A 393 -12.72 17.76 -5.03
CA ARG A 393 -11.94 16.96 -4.07
C ARG A 393 -12.78 16.63 -2.85
N VAL A 394 -12.55 15.45 -2.29
CA VAL A 394 -13.09 15.06 -0.99
C VAL A 394 -11.99 14.45 -0.12
N SER A 395 -12.25 14.33 1.18
CA SER A 395 -11.38 13.62 2.11
C SER A 395 -11.21 12.16 1.64
N SER A 396 -9.99 11.64 1.72
CA SER A 396 -9.76 10.24 1.36
C SER A 396 -10.53 9.29 2.28
N LYS A 397 -11.20 8.29 1.68
CA LYS A 397 -11.81 7.16 2.40
C LYS A 397 -10.77 6.39 3.23
N ARG A 398 -9.48 6.47 2.85
CA ARG A 398 -8.36 5.90 3.60
C ARG A 398 -8.00 6.69 4.84
N GLY A 399 -8.48 7.93 4.99
CA GLY A 399 -8.20 8.80 6.13
C GLY A 399 -6.88 9.58 6.04
N VAL A 400 -6.16 9.44 4.93
CA VAL A 400 -4.89 10.11 4.60
C VAL A 400 -4.84 10.35 3.08
N GLY A 401 -4.27 11.47 2.64
CA GLY A 401 -4.39 11.95 1.25
C GLY A 401 -5.77 12.55 0.94
N CYS A 402 -6.12 12.62 -0.34
CA CYS A 402 -7.43 13.09 -0.82
C CYS A 402 -7.98 12.23 -1.95
N GLN A 403 -9.26 12.36 -2.24
CA GLN A 403 -9.81 11.94 -3.52
C GLN A 403 -9.89 13.13 -4.46
N PHE A 404 -9.49 12.97 -5.72
CA PHE A 404 -9.42 14.05 -6.71
C PHE A 404 -10.16 13.71 -8.00
N GLY A 405 -10.94 14.67 -8.50
CA GLY A 405 -11.79 14.51 -9.67
C GLY A 405 -11.09 14.74 -11.01
N PRO A 406 -11.83 14.56 -12.13
CA PRO A 406 -11.32 14.76 -13.48
C PRO A 406 -10.86 16.20 -13.77
N ASP A 407 -11.49 17.20 -13.17
CA ASP A 407 -11.12 18.61 -13.25
C ASP A 407 -9.75 18.88 -12.63
N VAL A 408 -9.44 18.24 -11.51
CA VAL A 408 -8.12 18.33 -10.85
C VAL A 408 -7.03 17.75 -11.73
N THR A 409 -7.28 16.56 -12.30
CA THR A 409 -6.32 15.93 -13.23
C THR A 409 -6.11 16.78 -14.48
N ASP A 410 -7.18 17.29 -15.09
CA ASP A 410 -7.09 18.13 -16.28
C ASP A 410 -6.27 19.40 -16.03
N ALA A 411 -6.59 20.11 -14.95
CA ALA A 411 -5.91 21.34 -14.56
C ALA A 411 -4.42 21.10 -14.27
N TRP A 412 -4.08 20.03 -13.54
CA TRP A 412 -2.70 19.72 -13.18
C TRP A 412 -1.86 19.30 -14.39
N CYS A 413 -2.41 18.43 -15.27
CA CYS A 413 -1.75 18.03 -16.51
C CYS A 413 -1.47 19.25 -17.40
N LYS A 414 -2.44 20.15 -17.55
CA LYS A 414 -2.28 21.39 -18.32
C LYS A 414 -1.21 22.31 -17.71
N LEU A 415 -1.22 22.50 -16.40
CA LEU A 415 -0.25 23.34 -15.70
C LEU A 415 1.20 22.85 -15.90
N ASN A 416 1.40 21.54 -15.86
CA ASN A 416 2.74 20.93 -15.88
C ASN A 416 3.17 20.40 -17.25
N GLY A 417 2.35 20.57 -18.29
CA GLY A 417 2.68 20.13 -19.66
C GLY A 417 2.69 18.60 -19.85
N VAL A 418 2.04 17.87 -18.96
CA VAL A 418 1.93 16.40 -18.94
C VAL A 418 0.65 15.99 -19.69
N GLU A 419 0.68 14.87 -20.41
CA GLU A 419 -0.46 14.33 -21.16
C GLU A 419 -1.41 13.55 -20.25
N TYR A 420 -0.87 12.65 -19.43
CA TYR A 420 -1.63 11.85 -18.47
C TYR A 420 -0.77 11.37 -17.30
N VAL A 421 -1.46 10.94 -16.24
CA VAL A 421 -0.90 10.38 -15.01
C VAL A 421 -1.08 8.87 -15.02
N VAL A 422 -0.04 8.13 -14.65
CA VAL A 422 -0.12 6.71 -14.31
C VAL A 422 0.09 6.56 -12.81
N ARG A 423 -0.78 5.78 -12.17
CA ARG A 423 -0.74 5.48 -10.75
C ARG A 423 -1.09 4.03 -10.46
N SER A 424 -0.97 3.60 -9.20
CA SER A 424 -1.17 2.20 -8.80
C SER A 424 -2.16 2.06 -7.62
N HIS A 425 -1.77 1.62 -6.42
CA HIS A 425 -2.42 1.82 -5.09
C HIS A 425 -3.87 1.30 -4.88
N GLU A 426 -4.63 1.04 -5.94
CA GLU A 426 -5.97 0.45 -5.91
C GLU A 426 -6.00 -0.82 -6.74
N VAL A 427 -6.47 -1.91 -6.13
CA VAL A 427 -6.74 -3.16 -6.85
C VAL A 427 -7.83 -2.92 -7.89
N LYS A 428 -7.64 -3.44 -9.10
CA LYS A 428 -8.61 -3.35 -10.20
C LYS A 428 -8.93 -4.75 -10.74
N PRO A 429 -10.20 -5.07 -11.05
CA PRO A 429 -10.59 -6.40 -11.54
C PRO A 429 -9.76 -6.88 -12.72
N GLU A 430 -9.51 -6.02 -13.71
CA GLU A 430 -8.70 -6.32 -14.90
C GLU A 430 -7.21 -5.95 -14.73
N GLY A 431 -6.77 -5.64 -13.51
CA GLY A 431 -5.41 -5.17 -13.22
C GLY A 431 -5.12 -3.73 -13.67
N TYR A 432 -6.05 -3.06 -14.35
CA TYR A 432 -5.95 -1.64 -14.69
C TYR A 432 -7.32 -0.98 -14.79
N GLU A 433 -7.35 0.35 -14.74
CA GLU A 433 -8.54 1.14 -15.02
C GLU A 433 -8.15 2.50 -15.61
N ILE A 434 -8.96 3.00 -16.55
CA ILE A 434 -8.77 4.29 -17.19
C ILE A 434 -9.80 5.27 -16.63
N HIS A 435 -9.33 6.27 -15.90
CA HIS A 435 -10.14 7.31 -15.27
C HIS A 435 -10.04 8.62 -16.04
N HIS A 436 -10.92 9.56 -15.69
CA HIS A 436 -10.79 11.00 -16.02
C HIS A 436 -10.53 11.26 -17.50
N ASN A 437 -11.33 10.62 -18.38
CA ASN A 437 -11.23 10.76 -19.84
C ASN A 437 -9.85 10.39 -20.40
N GLY A 438 -9.18 9.40 -19.81
CA GLY A 438 -7.87 8.92 -20.26
C GLY A 438 -6.67 9.66 -19.66
N LYS A 439 -6.89 10.63 -18.76
CA LYS A 439 -5.81 11.42 -18.15
C LYS A 439 -5.29 10.88 -16.83
N CYS A 440 -5.96 9.91 -16.22
CA CYS A 440 -5.49 9.22 -15.03
C CYS A 440 -5.67 7.71 -15.25
N ILE A 441 -4.62 6.94 -15.08
CA ILE A 441 -4.61 5.49 -15.34
C ILE A 441 -4.13 4.79 -14.09
N THR A 442 -4.92 3.83 -13.60
CA THR A 442 -4.52 2.92 -12.53
C THR A 442 -3.95 1.65 -13.15
N VAL A 443 -2.80 1.18 -12.67
CA VAL A 443 -2.21 -0.14 -13.00
C VAL A 443 -1.84 -0.88 -11.72
N PHE A 444 -2.18 -2.15 -11.63
CA PHE A 444 -1.98 -2.98 -10.46
C PHE A 444 -1.43 -4.34 -10.88
N SER A 445 -0.29 -4.75 -10.34
CA SER A 445 0.49 -5.89 -10.85
C SER A 445 0.48 -7.12 -9.93
N ALA A 446 -0.37 -7.13 -8.89
CA ALA A 446 -0.58 -8.28 -8.01
C ALA A 446 -1.90 -9.01 -8.37
N PRO A 447 -1.87 -10.03 -9.24
CA PRO A 447 -3.06 -10.81 -9.57
C PRO A 447 -3.53 -11.64 -8.37
N ASN A 448 -4.83 -11.94 -8.31
CA ASN A 448 -5.48 -12.63 -7.18
C ASN A 448 -5.00 -12.12 -5.82
N TYR A 449 -5.04 -10.79 -5.65
CA TYR A 449 -4.42 -10.12 -4.53
C TYR A 449 -4.82 -10.74 -3.18
N CYS A 450 -3.81 -11.00 -2.33
CA CYS A 450 -3.97 -11.68 -1.04
C CYS A 450 -4.69 -13.06 -1.13
N ASP A 451 -4.54 -13.77 -2.25
CA ASP A 451 -5.14 -15.08 -2.53
C ASP A 451 -6.68 -15.12 -2.48
N GLN A 452 -7.33 -13.96 -2.50
CA GLN A 452 -8.76 -13.83 -2.21
C GLN A 452 -9.53 -12.97 -3.22
N MET A 453 -8.88 -11.96 -3.79
CA MET A 453 -9.59 -10.94 -4.58
C MET A 453 -9.98 -11.42 -5.99
N GLY A 454 -9.31 -12.42 -6.55
CA GLY A 454 -9.61 -12.96 -7.88
C GLY A 454 -9.38 -11.99 -9.05
N ASN A 455 -8.78 -10.82 -8.82
CA ASN A 455 -8.45 -9.85 -9.86
C ASN A 455 -7.33 -10.34 -10.77
N LYS A 456 -7.25 -9.81 -11.98
CA LYS A 456 -6.05 -9.89 -12.82
C LYS A 456 -4.98 -8.91 -12.33
N GLY A 457 -3.74 -9.19 -12.70
CA GLY A 457 -2.65 -8.23 -12.68
C GLY A 457 -2.49 -7.62 -14.07
N ALA A 458 -1.93 -6.42 -14.16
CA ALA A 458 -1.55 -5.84 -15.43
C ALA A 458 -0.21 -5.08 -15.33
N PHE A 459 0.43 -4.88 -16.48
CA PHE A 459 1.50 -3.91 -16.66
C PHE A 459 1.25 -3.11 -17.93
N ILE A 460 1.80 -1.89 -17.98
CA ILE A 460 1.71 -0.98 -19.13
C ILE A 460 3.01 -1.08 -19.92
N THR A 461 2.90 -1.13 -21.24
CA THR A 461 4.01 -0.91 -22.16
C THR A 461 3.76 0.33 -23.00
N ILE A 462 4.78 1.16 -23.17
CA ILE A 462 4.79 2.32 -24.07
C ILE A 462 5.96 2.20 -25.05
N GLN A 463 5.86 2.87 -26.20
CA GLN A 463 6.97 3.05 -27.13
C GLN A 463 7.40 4.51 -27.09
N GLY A 464 8.70 4.81 -27.08
CA GLY A 464 9.16 6.20 -26.93
C GLY A 464 8.62 7.16 -28.00
N GLY A 465 8.47 6.69 -29.24
CA GLY A 465 7.91 7.47 -30.35
C GLY A 465 6.38 7.54 -30.37
N ASN A 466 5.71 6.71 -29.56
CA ASN A 466 4.26 6.68 -29.43
C ASN A 466 3.90 6.28 -27.99
N LEU A 467 3.81 7.31 -27.14
CA LEU A 467 3.58 7.21 -25.70
C LEU A 467 2.17 6.75 -25.32
N LYS A 468 1.44 6.08 -26.22
CA LYS A 468 0.14 5.49 -25.91
C LYS A 468 0.32 4.25 -25.02
N PRO A 469 -0.43 4.14 -23.90
CA PRO A 469 -0.34 2.99 -23.03
C PRO A 469 -0.95 1.76 -23.69
N LYS A 470 -0.20 0.65 -23.69
CA LYS A 470 -0.69 -0.68 -24.03
C LYS A 470 -0.70 -1.55 -22.77
N PHE A 471 -1.87 -2.02 -22.40
CA PHE A 471 -2.09 -2.87 -21.23
C PHE A 471 -1.89 -4.34 -21.60
N THR A 472 -1.14 -5.05 -20.77
CA THR A 472 -1.06 -6.52 -20.80
C THR A 472 -1.56 -7.03 -19.46
N CYS A 473 -2.66 -7.79 -19.48
CA CYS A 473 -3.25 -8.38 -18.29
C CYS A 473 -2.77 -9.83 -18.14
N PHE A 474 -2.63 -10.31 -16.92
CA PHE A 474 -2.19 -11.66 -16.60
C PHE A 474 -2.86 -12.18 -15.33
N ASP A 475 -3.02 -13.51 -15.27
CA ASP A 475 -3.59 -14.20 -14.13
C ASP A 475 -2.50 -14.59 -13.12
N ALA A 476 -2.91 -14.90 -11.90
CA ALA A 476 -1.99 -15.33 -10.84
C ALA A 476 -1.38 -16.70 -11.15
N VAL A 477 -0.15 -16.91 -10.69
CA VAL A 477 0.53 -18.21 -10.79
C VAL A 477 0.58 -18.92 -9.45
N GLN A 478 0.81 -20.23 -9.50
CA GLN A 478 0.96 -21.03 -8.30
C GLN A 478 2.21 -20.62 -7.51
N HIS A 479 2.07 -20.48 -6.20
CA HIS A 479 3.15 -20.28 -5.24
C HIS A 479 3.08 -21.35 -4.13
N PRO A 480 4.15 -21.53 -3.32
CA PRO A 480 4.11 -22.38 -2.13
C PRO A 480 2.96 -22.00 -1.20
N SER A 481 2.39 -23.00 -0.50
CA SER A 481 1.25 -22.83 0.40
C SER A 481 1.61 -22.12 1.71
N ILE A 482 2.05 -20.87 1.58
CA ILE A 482 2.32 -19.92 2.67
C ILE A 482 1.23 -18.85 2.59
N PRO A 483 0.36 -18.71 3.61
CA PRO A 483 -0.75 -17.78 3.54
C PRO A 483 -0.26 -16.32 3.50
N PRO A 484 -1.01 -15.40 2.90
CA PRO A 484 -0.77 -13.97 3.03
C PRO A 484 -0.80 -13.55 4.50
N MET A 485 -0.12 -12.44 4.81
CA MET A 485 -0.08 -11.84 6.14
C MET A 485 0.48 -12.75 7.23
N LEU A 486 1.23 -13.81 6.88
CA LEU A 486 1.83 -14.76 7.84
C LEU A 486 2.66 -14.05 8.92
N TYR A 487 3.38 -13.00 8.50
CA TYR A 487 4.30 -12.24 9.35
C TYR A 487 3.69 -10.95 9.91
N ALA A 488 2.42 -10.67 9.63
CA ALA A 488 1.73 -9.47 10.05
C ALA A 488 1.48 -9.44 11.57
N ASN A 489 1.32 -8.23 12.11
CA ASN A 489 1.15 -8.06 13.55
C ASN A 489 -0.34 -8.16 13.94
N ASN A 490 -0.67 -9.18 14.74
CA ASN A 490 -1.99 -9.40 15.30
C ASN A 490 -2.55 -8.24 16.15
N LEU A 491 -1.71 -7.28 16.57
CA LEU A 491 -2.14 -6.09 17.31
C LEU A 491 -3.09 -5.20 16.49
N PHE A 492 -2.89 -5.15 15.18
CA PHE A 492 -3.69 -4.32 14.26
C PHE A 492 -4.97 -5.04 13.80
N GLY A 493 -5.13 -6.31 14.19
CA GLY A 493 -6.41 -6.98 14.37
C GLY A 493 -7.39 -6.88 13.20
N PHE A 494 -7.04 -7.49 12.07
CA PHE A 494 -8.02 -7.81 11.01
C PHE A 494 -8.48 -9.27 11.03
N ASN A 495 -8.04 -10.07 12.02
CA ASN A 495 -8.62 -11.38 12.32
C ASN A 495 -9.92 -11.21 13.10
#